data_AF-A0A940S785-F1
#
_entry.id   AF-A0A940S785-F1
#
_cell.length_a   1.000
_cell.length_b   1.000
_cell.length_c   1.000
_cell.angle_alpha   90.00
_cell.angle_beta   90.00
_cell.angle_gamma   90.00
#
_symmetry.space_group_name_H-M   'P 1'
#
loop_
_entity.id
_entity.type
_entity.pdbx_description
1 polymer ?
#
loop_
_entity_poly.entity_id
_entity_poly.type
_entity_poly.pdbx_seq_one_letter_code
_entity_poly.pdbx_strand_id
1 'polypeptide(L)'
;MRQVTVDGERAFAVALAGRLGHGRDMLIDPTSWEWISKTAGTVWPVNATPTGHEYIVSGARTAYAASTDVSLRGKPPKVFLARLVVQDDTRLDGTKAVVYRNGDHLDVRRCNLEVVLFGEHRDYKPTRPPAEVVDGWSERLTVN
;
A
#
# COMPACT_ATOMS: atom_id res chain seq x y z
N MET A 1 2.24 -13.90 4.79
CA MET A 1 2.27 -12.70 5.65
C MET A 1 2.94 -13.08 6.96
N ARG A 2 3.81 -12.22 7.50
CA ARG A 2 4.40 -12.38 8.82
C ARG A 2 4.33 -11.06 9.61
N GLN A 3 4.31 -11.13 10.92
CA GLN A 3 4.37 -9.95 11.78
C GLN A 3 5.82 -9.51 11.95
N VAL A 4 6.06 -8.21 11.82
CA VAL A 4 7.39 -7.58 11.90
C VAL A 4 7.33 -6.34 12.78
N THR A 5 8.49 -5.85 13.23
CA THR A 5 8.62 -4.53 13.84
C THR A 5 9.35 -3.62 12.88
N VAL A 6 8.80 -2.42 12.64
CA VAL A 6 9.35 -1.46 11.70
C VAL A 6 9.34 -0.09 12.37
N ASP A 7 10.51 0.53 12.48
CA ASP A 7 10.69 1.80 13.20
C ASP A 7 10.14 1.78 14.65
N GLY A 8 10.19 0.60 15.31
CA GLY A 8 9.64 0.38 16.65
C GLY A 8 8.13 0.12 16.71
N GLU A 9 7.43 0.15 15.58
CA GLU A 9 5.99 -0.13 15.49
C GLU A 9 5.70 -1.51 14.89
N ARG A 10 4.61 -2.12 15.30
CA ARG A 10 4.18 -3.42 14.75
C ARG A 10 3.58 -3.24 13.35
N ALA A 11 4.04 -4.05 12.40
CA ALA A 11 3.51 -4.11 11.04
C ALA A 11 3.38 -5.56 10.56
N PHE A 12 2.73 -5.75 9.41
CA PHE A 12 2.73 -6.99 8.66
C PHE A 12 3.58 -6.84 7.40
N ALA A 13 4.48 -7.80 7.20
CA ALA A 13 5.22 -8.01 5.97
C ALA A 13 4.43 -9.00 5.09
N VAL A 14 4.04 -8.54 3.90
CA VAL A 14 3.19 -9.27 2.97
C VAL A 14 3.98 -9.55 1.69
N ALA A 15 4.34 -10.81 1.48
CA ALA A 15 4.95 -11.25 0.25
C ALA A 15 4.00 -11.01 -0.93
N LEU A 16 4.48 -10.30 -1.95
CA LEU A 16 3.73 -10.03 -3.17
C LEU A 16 3.95 -11.16 -4.18
N ALA A 17 2.88 -11.63 -4.82
CA ALA A 17 2.96 -12.63 -5.88
C ALA A 17 3.04 -11.93 -7.24
N GLY A 18 4.08 -12.21 -8.04
CA GLY A 18 4.17 -11.70 -9.42
C GLY A 18 5.60 -11.44 -9.90
N ARG A 19 5.74 -11.22 -11.21
CA ARG A 19 7.04 -11.07 -11.93
C ARG A 19 7.92 -9.90 -11.45
N LEU A 20 7.35 -8.96 -10.69
CA LEU A 20 8.03 -7.77 -10.15
C LEU A 20 8.18 -7.81 -8.62
N GLY A 21 7.66 -8.85 -7.95
CA GLY A 21 7.87 -9.12 -6.53
C GLY A 21 9.28 -9.68 -6.32
N HIS A 22 10.31 -8.86 -6.53
CA HIS A 22 11.71 -9.22 -6.37
C HIS A 22 12.08 -9.40 -4.89
N GLY A 23 11.48 -10.39 -4.21
CA GLY A 23 11.84 -10.78 -2.84
C GLY A 23 11.64 -9.70 -1.77
N ARG A 24 10.91 -8.62 -2.07
CA ARG A 24 10.59 -7.55 -1.10
C ARG A 24 9.16 -7.72 -0.61
N ASP A 25 9.00 -7.61 0.70
CA ASP A 25 7.70 -7.62 1.35
C ASP A 25 7.10 -6.22 1.34
N MET A 26 5.78 -6.14 1.17
CA MET A 26 5.01 -4.93 1.42
C MET A 26 4.71 -4.81 2.91
N LEU A 27 4.88 -3.61 3.48
CA LEU A 27 4.62 -3.31 4.87
C LEU A 27 3.25 -2.65 5.02
N ILE A 28 2.40 -3.16 5.90
CA ILE A 28 1.09 -2.59 6.21
C ILE A 28 0.83 -2.67 7.72
N ASP A 29 0.18 -1.66 8.30
CA ASP A 29 -0.19 -1.69 9.70
C ASP A 29 -1.34 -2.69 9.96
N PRO A 30 -1.39 -3.35 11.14
CA PRO A 30 -2.39 -4.38 11.41
C PRO A 30 -3.82 -3.89 11.32
N THR A 31 -4.08 -2.67 11.78
CA THR A 31 -5.41 -2.05 11.78
C THR A 31 -5.92 -1.85 10.36
N SER A 32 -5.10 -1.31 9.47
CA SER A 32 -5.46 -1.13 8.06
C SER A 32 -5.65 -2.47 7.37
N TRP A 33 -4.81 -3.46 7.65
CA TRP A 33 -4.99 -4.81 7.09
C TRP A 33 -6.32 -5.45 7.51
N GLU A 34 -6.70 -5.33 8.79
CA GLU A 34 -7.97 -5.84 9.31
C GLU A 34 -9.17 -5.14 8.64
N TRP A 35 -9.11 -3.81 8.54
CA TRP A 35 -10.16 -3.02 7.88
C TRP A 35 -10.30 -3.42 6.40
N ILE A 36 -9.18 -3.49 5.67
CA ILE A 36 -9.17 -3.86 4.25
C ILE A 36 -9.74 -5.27 4.05
N SER A 37 -9.35 -6.23 4.90
CA SER A 37 -9.85 -7.60 4.84
C SER A 37 -11.37 -7.67 5.05
N LYS A 38 -11.94 -6.79 5.89
CA LYS A 38 -13.39 -6.71 6.13
C LYS A 38 -14.14 -5.97 5.03
N THR A 39 -13.54 -4.92 4.44
CA THR A 39 -14.26 -3.98 3.56
C THR A 39 -14.00 -4.20 2.07
N ALA A 40 -12.84 -4.72 1.68
CA ALA A 40 -12.45 -4.96 0.30
C ALA A 40 -12.66 -6.43 -0.12
N GLY A 41 -12.96 -7.33 0.82
CA GLY A 41 -13.12 -8.76 0.53
C GLY A 41 -11.79 -9.42 0.20
N THR A 42 -11.67 -10.03 -0.99
CA THR A 42 -10.41 -10.68 -1.40
C THR A 42 -9.44 -9.67 -1.98
N VAL A 43 -8.27 -9.55 -1.37
CA VAL A 43 -7.23 -8.60 -1.76
C VAL A 43 -6.04 -9.36 -2.34
N TRP A 44 -5.74 -9.08 -3.60
CA TRP A 44 -4.53 -9.56 -4.27
C TRP A 44 -3.72 -8.35 -4.71
N PRO A 45 -2.44 -8.21 -4.31
CA PRO A 45 -1.54 -7.25 -4.94
C PRO A 45 -1.31 -7.68 -6.38
N VAL A 46 -1.81 -6.91 -7.34
CA VAL A 46 -1.96 -7.40 -8.73
C VAL A 46 -0.81 -7.00 -9.63
N ASN A 47 -0.12 -5.88 -9.41
CA ASN A 47 1.05 -5.49 -10.20
C ASN A 47 1.69 -4.25 -9.56
N ALA A 48 3.02 -4.25 -9.38
CA ALA A 48 3.80 -3.02 -9.42
C ALA A 48 3.72 -2.47 -10.85
N THR A 49 3.16 -1.28 -11.07
CA THR A 49 3.37 -0.59 -12.34
C THR A 49 4.83 -0.17 -12.48
N PRO A 50 5.34 0.19 -13.68
CA PRO A 50 6.65 0.83 -13.83
C PRO A 50 6.80 2.10 -12.97
N THR A 51 5.68 2.69 -12.55
CA THR A 51 5.59 3.84 -11.64
C THR A 51 5.51 3.45 -10.16
N GLY A 52 5.66 2.17 -9.81
CA GLY A 52 5.71 1.71 -8.42
C GLY A 52 4.39 1.84 -7.67
N HIS A 53 3.27 1.47 -8.27
CA HIS A 53 2.00 1.45 -7.55
C HIS A 53 1.48 0.04 -7.33
N GLU A 54 1.10 -0.25 -6.09
CA GLU A 54 0.43 -1.51 -5.73
C GLU A 54 -1.08 -1.36 -5.81
N TYR A 55 -1.68 -2.27 -6.58
CA TYR A 55 -3.12 -2.35 -6.77
C TYR A 55 -3.68 -3.56 -6.10
N ILE A 56 -4.86 -3.39 -5.51
CA ILE A 56 -5.72 -4.49 -5.13
C ILE A 56 -6.89 -4.60 -6.09
N VAL A 57 -7.31 -5.83 -6.37
CA VAL A 57 -8.59 -6.09 -7.02
C VAL A 57 -9.60 -6.37 -5.93
N SER A 58 -10.73 -5.65 -5.94
CA SER A 58 -11.80 -5.87 -4.99
C SER A 58 -13.15 -5.72 -5.67
N GLY A 59 -14.11 -6.57 -5.30
CA GLY A 59 -15.50 -6.50 -5.76
C GLY A 59 -16.39 -5.58 -4.92
N ALA A 60 -15.86 -4.97 -3.85
CA ALA A 60 -16.65 -4.25 -2.87
C ALA A 60 -16.89 -2.78 -3.24
N ARG A 61 -18.02 -2.22 -2.79
CA ARG A 61 -18.40 -0.81 -3.02
C ARG A 61 -17.39 0.19 -2.42
N THR A 62 -16.74 -0.18 -1.31
CA THR A 62 -15.71 0.63 -0.65
C THR A 62 -14.46 0.75 -1.52
N ALA A 63 -14.06 -0.33 -2.19
CA ALA A 63 -13.00 -0.33 -3.19
C ALA A 63 -13.35 0.54 -4.40
N TYR A 64 -14.61 0.50 -4.85
CA TYR A 64 -15.08 1.39 -5.92
C TYR A 64 -14.95 2.88 -5.55
N ALA A 65 -15.31 3.24 -4.31
CA ALA A 65 -15.20 4.62 -3.82
C ALA A 65 -13.75 5.11 -3.68
N ALA A 66 -12.78 4.19 -3.56
CA ALA A 66 -11.35 4.49 -3.46
C ALA A 66 -10.63 4.53 -4.80
N SER A 67 -11.26 3.99 -5.85
CA SER A 67 -10.70 3.96 -7.19
C SER A 67 -10.82 5.32 -7.89
N THR A 68 -9.70 5.85 -8.38
CA THR A 68 -9.66 7.00 -9.29
C THR A 68 -9.67 6.56 -10.76
N ASP A 69 -9.37 5.29 -11.03
CA ASP A 69 -9.15 4.74 -12.36
C ASP A 69 -10.05 3.51 -12.57
N VAL A 70 -11.32 3.79 -12.88
CA VAL A 70 -12.31 2.74 -13.10
C VAL A 70 -12.32 2.38 -14.58
N SER A 71 -11.52 1.40 -14.97
CA SER A 71 -11.76 0.67 -16.23
C SER A 71 -13.00 -0.21 -16.08
N LEU A 72 -14.18 0.36 -16.33
CA LEU A 72 -15.45 -0.37 -16.38
C LEU A 72 -15.57 -1.13 -17.70
N ARG A 73 -14.94 -2.31 -17.77
CA ARG A 73 -15.19 -3.32 -18.83
C ARG A 73 -15.36 -4.71 -18.23
N GLY A 74 -16.37 -4.88 -17.37
CA GLY A 74 -16.78 -6.19 -16.83
C GLY A 74 -15.75 -6.90 -15.93
N LYS A 75 -14.69 -6.20 -15.51
CA LYS A 75 -13.66 -6.69 -14.59
C LYS A 75 -13.79 -5.97 -13.24
N PRO A 76 -13.49 -6.65 -12.12
CA PRO A 76 -13.47 -6.00 -10.81
C PRO A 76 -12.48 -4.81 -10.82
N PRO A 77 -12.84 -3.68 -10.19
CA PRO A 77 -12.02 -2.47 -10.20
C PRO A 77 -10.66 -2.71 -9.54
N LYS A 78 -9.62 -2.12 -10.12
CA LYS A 78 -8.29 -2.04 -9.51
C LYS A 78 -8.24 -0.79 -8.64
N VAL A 79 -7.72 -0.92 -7.43
CA VAL A 79 -7.67 0.16 -6.45
C VAL A 79 -6.26 0.29 -5.91
N PHE A 80 -5.75 1.51 -5.82
CA PHE A 80 -4.48 1.76 -5.13
C PHE A 80 -4.60 1.42 -3.66
N LEU A 81 -3.75 0.53 -3.16
CA LEU A 81 -3.80 0.09 -1.77
C LEU A 81 -3.59 1.25 -0.79
N ALA A 82 -2.63 2.13 -1.08
CA ALA A 82 -2.36 3.32 -0.26
C ALA A 82 -3.58 4.25 -0.14
N ARG A 83 -4.45 4.34 -1.17
CA ARG A 83 -5.69 5.11 -1.07
C ARG A 83 -6.68 4.47 -0.11
N LEU A 84 -6.79 3.14 -0.11
CA LEU A 84 -7.68 2.43 0.80
C LEU A 84 -7.26 2.56 2.26
N VAL A 85 -5.95 2.48 2.52
CA VAL A 85 -5.39 2.69 3.87
C VAL A 85 -5.75 4.07 4.41
N VAL A 86 -5.69 5.10 3.58
CA VAL A 86 -5.99 6.49 3.97
C VAL A 86 -7.50 6.78 4.01
N GLN A 87 -8.30 6.09 3.19
CA GLN A 87 -9.72 6.37 3.02
C GLN A 87 -10.57 6.10 4.26
N ASP A 88 -10.07 5.29 5.18
CA ASP A 88 -10.68 5.03 6.48
C ASP A 88 -10.90 6.34 7.29
N ASP A 89 -10.12 7.41 7.07
CA ASP A 89 -10.33 8.73 7.72
C ASP A 89 -10.85 9.85 6.81
N THR A 90 -10.69 9.74 5.49
CA THR A 90 -10.92 10.87 4.58
C THR A 90 -11.52 10.41 3.26
N ARG A 91 -12.59 11.08 2.81
CA ARG A 91 -13.10 10.87 1.45
C ARG A 91 -12.09 11.43 0.44
N LEU A 92 -11.31 10.54 -0.15
CA LEU A 92 -10.36 10.86 -1.22
C LEU A 92 -11.10 10.97 -2.56
N ASP A 93 -11.30 12.18 -3.04
CA ASP A 93 -11.81 12.49 -4.37
C ASP A 93 -10.65 12.59 -5.39
N GLY A 94 -10.99 12.88 -6.66
CA GLY A 94 -10.00 13.01 -7.74
C GLY A 94 -9.06 14.20 -7.61
N THR A 95 -9.31 15.12 -6.67
CA THR A 95 -8.48 16.29 -6.40
C THR A 95 -7.31 15.99 -5.46
N LYS A 96 -7.24 14.77 -4.91
CA LYS A 96 -6.22 14.36 -3.94
C LYS A 96 -5.41 13.18 -4.45
N ALA A 97 -4.12 13.20 -4.16
CA ALA A 97 -3.18 12.10 -4.38
C ALA A 97 -2.62 11.60 -3.05
N VAL A 98 -2.13 10.35 -3.04
CA VAL A 98 -1.43 9.78 -1.90
C VAL A 98 0.03 9.60 -2.28
N VAL A 99 0.93 10.09 -1.44
CA VAL A 99 2.38 9.97 -1.58
C VAL A 99 2.98 9.23 -0.40
N TYR A 100 4.19 8.71 -0.58
CA TYR A 100 4.93 7.95 0.42
C TYR A 100 6.01 8.84 1.01
N ARG A 101 5.94 9.10 2.31
CA ARG A 101 6.87 10.00 3.02
C ARG A 101 8.31 9.54 2.89
N ASN A 102 8.56 8.24 2.84
CA ASN A 102 9.88 7.67 2.62
C ASN A 102 10.21 7.35 1.15
N GLY A 103 9.29 7.61 0.22
CA GLY A 103 9.45 7.28 -1.20
C GLY A 103 9.36 5.78 -1.55
N ASP A 104 9.18 4.90 -0.55
CA ASP A 104 9.00 3.47 -0.75
C ASP A 104 7.51 3.13 -0.89
N HIS A 105 7.11 2.73 -2.09
CA HIS A 105 5.74 2.35 -2.39
C HIS A 105 5.33 0.99 -1.83
N LEU A 106 6.29 0.21 -1.33
CA LEU A 106 6.03 -1.04 -0.62
C LEU A 106 5.76 -0.79 0.87
N ASP A 107 6.06 0.40 1.40
CA ASP A 107 5.67 0.79 2.76
C ASP A 107 4.33 1.53 2.75
N VAL A 108 3.24 0.76 2.75
CA VAL A 108 1.86 1.28 2.76
C VAL A 108 1.32 1.49 4.17
N ARG A 109 2.17 1.47 5.22
CA ARG A 109 1.75 1.80 6.59
C ARG A 109 1.20 3.21 6.64
N ARG A 110 0.11 3.42 7.38
CA ARG A 110 -0.55 4.74 7.49
C ARG A 110 0.39 5.87 7.91
N CYS A 111 1.35 5.58 8.80
CA CYS A 111 2.34 6.55 9.26
C CYS A 111 3.30 7.03 8.15
N ASN A 112 3.45 6.27 7.07
CA ASN A 112 4.25 6.61 5.91
C ASN A 112 3.44 7.29 4.79
N LEU A 113 2.12 7.30 4.87
CA LEU A 113 1.27 7.89 3.83
C LEU A 113 0.98 9.37 4.10
N GLU A 114 0.88 10.13 3.03
CA GLU A 114 0.50 11.55 3.07
C GLU A 114 -0.48 11.86 1.93
N VAL A 115 -1.49 12.65 2.25
CA VAL A 115 -2.46 13.14 1.26
C VAL A 115 -2.05 14.52 0.81
N VAL A 116 -1.86 14.68 -0.49
CA VAL A 116 -1.49 15.94 -1.13
C VAL A 116 -2.51 16.31 -2.20
N LEU A 117 -2.46 17.54 -2.70
CA LEU A 117 -3.29 17.92 -3.84
C LEU A 117 -2.81 17.22 -5.11
N PHE A 118 -3.75 16.91 -6.00
CA PHE A 118 -3.44 16.33 -7.29
C PHE A 118 -2.61 17.34 -8.11
N GLY A 119 -1.45 16.91 -8.58
CA GLY A 119 -0.41 17.78 -9.16
C GLY A 119 0.86 17.82 -8.30
N GLU A 120 0.72 18.01 -6.99
CA GLU A 120 1.86 18.11 -6.05
C GLU A 120 2.65 16.79 -5.93
N HIS A 121 1.98 15.65 -6.13
CA HIS A 121 2.62 14.34 -6.10
C HIS A 121 3.74 14.16 -7.14
N ARG A 122 3.74 14.94 -8.23
CA ARG A 122 4.75 14.81 -9.30
C ARG A 122 6.12 15.33 -8.88
N ASP A 123 6.13 16.37 -8.05
CA ASP A 123 7.34 17.02 -7.56
C ASP A 123 7.64 16.64 -6.09
N TYR A 124 6.89 15.68 -5.55
CA TYR A 124 7.02 15.26 -4.16
C TYR A 124 8.41 14.67 -3.90
N LYS A 125 9.09 15.24 -2.89
CA LYS A 125 10.37 14.75 -2.41
C LYS A 125 10.14 14.00 -1.09
N PRO A 126 10.64 12.76 -0.95
CA PRO A 126 10.58 12.04 0.31
C PRO A 126 11.12 12.88 1.48
N THR A 127 10.36 12.87 2.58
CA THR A 127 10.64 13.63 3.80
C THR A 127 11.15 12.74 4.94
N ARG A 128 11.14 11.42 4.75
CA ARG A 128 11.59 10.43 5.73
C ARG A 128 12.60 9.45 5.11
N PRO A 129 13.48 8.83 5.92
CA PRO A 129 14.30 7.73 5.45
C PRO A 129 13.44 6.48 5.14
N PRO A 130 13.95 5.55 4.32
CA PRO A 130 13.33 4.23 4.13
C PRO A 130 13.11 3.52 5.46
N ALA A 131 12.06 2.70 5.51
CA ALA A 131 11.68 1.94 6.70
C ALA A 131 12.77 0.93 7.11
N GLU A 132 13.08 0.87 8.41
CA GLU A 132 13.97 -0.17 8.94
C GLU A 132 13.16 -1.33 9.49
N VAL A 133 13.27 -2.50 8.84
CA VAL A 133 12.56 -3.71 9.23
C VAL A 133 13.42 -4.55 10.16
N VAL A 134 12.94 -4.75 11.38
CA VAL A 134 13.50 -5.70 12.35
C VAL A 134 12.57 -6.90 12.41
N ASP A 135 12.97 -8.01 11.79
CA ASP A 135 12.22 -9.27 11.85
C ASP A 135 12.27 -9.81 13.29
N GLY A 136 11.10 -9.83 13.96
CA GLY A 136 10.94 -10.23 15.37
C GLY A 136 11.10 -11.73 15.63
N TRP A 137 11.43 -12.52 14.60
CA TRP A 137 11.79 -13.93 14.70
C TRP A 137 13.03 -14.17 13.84
N SER A 138 14.08 -14.66 14.50
CA SER A 138 15.40 -15.02 13.97
C SER A 138 15.41 -15.65 12.57
N GLU A 139 16.05 -15.00 11.61
CA GLU A 139 17.37 -15.37 11.07
C GLU A 139 17.86 -14.27 10.12
N ARG A 140 19.14 -13.90 10.23
CA ARG A 140 19.80 -13.02 9.26
C ARG A 140 19.71 -13.67 7.88
N LEU A 141 18.82 -13.17 7.03
CA LEU A 141 18.94 -13.38 5.58
C LEU A 141 20.02 -12.45 5.06
N THR A 142 21.25 -12.97 5.00
CA THR A 142 22.32 -12.41 4.18
C THR A 142 21.93 -12.64 2.72
N VAL A 143 21.57 -11.59 1.99
CA VAL A 143 21.35 -11.68 0.54
C VAL A 143 22.72 -11.55 -0.13
N ASN A 144 23.21 -12.65 -0.71
CA ASN A 144 24.31 -12.64 -1.68
C ASN A 144 23.83 -12.16 -3.04
#